data_AF-A0A8X7Q9Q8-F1
#
_entry.id   AF-A0A8X7Q9Q8-F1
#
_cell.length_a   1.000
_cell.length_b   1.000
_cell.length_c   1.000
_cell.angle_alpha   90.00
_cell.angle_beta   90.00
_cell.angle_gamma   90.00
#
_symmetry.space_group_name_H-M   'P 1'
#
loop_
_entity.id
_entity.type
_entity.pdbx_description
1 polymer ?
#
loop_
_entity_poly.entity_id
_entity_poly.type
_entity_poly.pdbx_seq_one_letter_code
_entity_poly.pdbx_strand_id
1 'polypeptide(L)'
;MEEADTESADKSVDATDIAADVETSSVHVAGRGKRKIQDEGAESRKKKLLCKRTAEKKQSIDQETKSFIEGLVHSSISSLGDILRAQMASMESMFKERIGNMEIEVSQLGEAISLRRRKRS
;
A
#
# COMPACT_ATOMS: atom_id res chain seq x y z
N MET A 1 -26.90 -7.05 -26.23
CA MET A 1 -25.90 -5.97 -26.19
C MET A 1 -24.82 -6.44 -25.24
N GLU A 2 -23.90 -7.22 -25.80
CA GLU A 2 -22.64 -7.54 -25.17
C GLU A 2 -21.73 -6.35 -25.43
N GLU A 3 -21.09 -5.82 -24.39
CA GLU A 3 -19.83 -5.10 -24.53
C GLU A 3 -19.01 -5.51 -23.30
N ALA A 4 -18.17 -6.52 -23.50
CA ALA A 4 -17.01 -6.75 -22.69
C ALA A 4 -15.86 -6.06 -23.41
N ASP A 5 -15.10 -5.20 -22.72
CA ASP A 5 -13.69 -5.12 -23.04
C ASP A 5 -12.87 -4.75 -21.80
N THR A 6 -12.12 -5.75 -21.36
CA THR A 6 -11.10 -5.73 -20.34
C THR A 6 -9.77 -5.43 -21.02
N GLU A 7 -9.19 -4.25 -20.81
CA GLU A 7 -7.80 -4.01 -21.23
C GLU A 7 -6.85 -4.33 -20.06
N SER A 8 -6.46 -5.60 -19.99
CA SER A 8 -5.26 -6.04 -19.27
C SER A 8 -4.10 -6.10 -20.26
N ALA A 9 -3.18 -5.13 -20.21
CA ALA A 9 -1.94 -5.20 -20.99
C ALA A 9 -0.91 -6.08 -20.26
N ASP A 10 -0.96 -7.37 -20.56
CA ASP A 10 0.09 -8.35 -20.27
C ASP A 10 1.31 -8.14 -21.20
N LYS A 11 2.44 -8.59 -20.68
CA LYS A 11 3.80 -8.58 -21.25
C LYS A 11 3.85 -9.02 -22.71
N SER A 12 4.76 -8.39 -23.45
CA SER A 12 5.58 -9.13 -24.41
C SER A 12 6.91 -8.42 -24.62
N VAL A 13 7.96 -9.09 -24.17
CA VAL A 13 9.36 -8.85 -24.54
C VAL A 13 9.48 -9.32 -25.97
N ASP A 14 9.89 -8.46 -26.91
CA ASP A 14 10.45 -8.96 -28.16
C ASP A 14 11.90 -8.49 -28.28
N ALA A 15 12.77 -9.49 -28.25
CA ALA A 15 14.17 -9.38 -28.52
C ALA A 15 14.33 -9.48 -30.04
N THR A 16 14.64 -8.37 -30.69
CA THR A 16 15.19 -8.44 -32.05
C THR A 16 16.68 -8.14 -31.98
N ASP A 17 17.41 -9.25 -31.93
CA ASP A 17 18.84 -9.41 -32.05
C ASP A 17 19.28 -9.20 -33.52
N ILE A 18 20.41 -8.51 -33.68
CA ILE A 18 21.37 -8.51 -34.80
C ILE A 18 20.84 -8.31 -36.23
N ALA A 19 21.27 -7.22 -36.87
CA ALA A 19 22.33 -7.31 -37.88
C ALA A 19 22.78 -5.92 -38.34
N ALA A 20 24.10 -5.80 -38.46
CA ALA A 20 24.82 -4.66 -38.98
C ALA A 20 24.33 -4.27 -40.39
N ASP A 21 24.21 -2.98 -40.65
CA ASP A 21 24.75 -2.48 -41.90
C ASP A 21 25.52 -1.18 -41.68
N VAL A 22 26.73 -1.22 -42.22
CA VAL A 22 27.77 -0.23 -42.11
C VAL A 22 27.50 0.80 -43.18
N GLU A 23 26.94 1.95 -42.81
CA GLU A 23 27.03 3.11 -43.70
C GLU A 23 27.84 4.21 -43.04
N THR A 24 29.14 3.94 -42.99
CA THR A 24 30.14 4.98 -42.80
C THR A 24 30.12 5.87 -44.04
N SER A 25 29.23 6.85 -44.08
CA SER A 25 29.30 8.00 -44.98
C SER A 25 30.58 8.78 -44.67
N SER A 26 31.67 8.37 -45.31
CA SER A 26 32.97 9.02 -45.28
C SER A 26 32.93 10.29 -46.12
N VAL A 27 32.54 11.40 -45.49
CA VAL A 27 32.71 12.74 -46.06
C VAL A 27 34.19 13.11 -45.93
N HIS A 28 34.92 13.03 -47.04
CA HIS A 28 36.34 13.39 -47.09
C HIS A 28 36.53 14.90 -47.00
N VAL A 29 36.68 15.42 -45.77
CA VAL A 29 37.13 16.80 -45.52
C VAL A 29 38.67 16.81 -45.51
N ALA A 30 39.27 17.50 -46.48
CA ALA A 30 40.70 17.80 -46.50
C ALA A 30 41.01 18.87 -45.43
N GLY A 31 41.11 18.42 -44.19
CA GLY A 31 41.59 19.21 -43.06
C GLY A 31 42.42 18.30 -42.16
N ARG A 32 43.57 18.78 -41.67
CA ARG A 32 44.37 18.11 -40.63
C ARG A 32 43.52 17.92 -39.36
N GLY A 33 42.69 16.89 -39.34
CA GLY A 33 41.67 16.65 -38.32
C GLY A 33 42.06 15.46 -37.45
N LYS A 34 42.17 15.69 -36.13
CA LYS A 34 42.51 14.66 -35.13
C LYS A 34 41.57 13.46 -35.29
N ARG A 35 42.15 12.26 -35.43
CA ARG A 35 41.42 10.98 -35.42
C ARG A 35 40.56 10.91 -34.15
N LYS A 36 39.25 10.69 -34.29
CA LYS A 36 38.37 10.37 -33.15
C LYS A 36 38.74 8.96 -32.68
N ILE A 37 39.52 8.89 -31.60
CA ILE A 37 39.81 7.64 -30.91
C ILE A 37 38.49 7.22 -30.25
N GLN A 38 37.95 6.05 -30.63
CA GLN A 38 36.90 5.43 -29.85
C GLN A 38 37.51 5.06 -28.49
N ASP A 39 36.95 5.62 -27.43
CA ASP A 39 37.39 5.30 -26.08
C ASP A 39 36.73 3.98 -25.66
N GLU A 40 37.43 2.86 -25.94
CA GLU A 40 37.06 1.51 -25.51
C GLU A 40 36.71 1.45 -24.01
N GLY A 41 37.26 2.37 -23.21
CA GLY A 41 37.05 2.45 -21.77
C GLY A 41 35.79 3.20 -21.33
N ALA A 42 35.05 3.85 -22.24
CA ALA A 42 33.96 4.76 -21.89
C ALA A 42 32.86 4.07 -21.06
N GLU A 43 32.40 2.91 -21.52
CA GLU A 43 31.37 2.12 -20.85
C GLU A 43 31.84 1.59 -19.48
N SER A 44 33.10 1.15 -19.40
CA SER A 44 33.70 0.68 -18.14
C SER A 44 33.83 1.82 -17.12
N ARG A 45 34.25 3.02 -17.56
CA ARG A 45 34.34 4.21 -16.72
C ARG A 45 32.96 4.66 -16.22
N LYS A 46 31.96 4.67 -17.09
CA LYS A 46 30.56 4.97 -16.73
C LYS A 46 30.02 3.97 -15.70
N LYS A 47 30.19 2.67 -15.93
CA LYS A 47 29.75 1.62 -15.00
C LYS A 47 30.41 1.76 -13.63
N LYS A 48 31.72 2.02 -13.58
CA LYS A 48 32.47 2.20 -12.33
C LYS A 48 32.02 3.46 -11.58
N LEU A 49 31.76 4.55 -12.30
CA LEU A 49 31.20 5.79 -11.72
C LEU A 49 29.80 5.56 -11.13
N LEU A 50 28.93 4.86 -11.87
CA LEU A 50 27.59 4.53 -11.38
C LEU A 50 27.65 3.63 -10.14
N CYS A 51 28.49 2.59 -10.14
CA CYS A 51 28.67 1.73 -8.96
C CYS A 51 29.16 2.50 -7.73
N LYS A 52 30.13 3.42 -7.89
CA LYS A 52 30.60 4.26 -6.78
C LYS A 52 29.47 5.15 -6.25
N ARG A 53 28.76 5.83 -7.15
CA ARG A 53 27.66 6.72 -6.79
C ARG A 53 26.51 6.00 -6.08
N THR A 54 26.22 4.76 -6.47
CA THR A 54 25.23 3.93 -5.79
C THR A 54 25.74 3.40 -4.44
N ALA A 55 27.01 3.02 -4.34
CA ALA A 55 27.61 2.58 -3.08
C ALA A 55 27.66 3.71 -2.02
N GLU A 56 27.88 4.95 -2.47
CA GLU A 56 27.82 6.16 -1.63
C GLU A 56 26.39 6.50 -1.18
N LYS A 57 25.36 6.05 -1.93
CA LYS A 57 23.95 6.38 -1.69
C LYS A 57 23.17 5.29 -0.97
N LYS A 58 23.81 4.48 -0.10
CA LYS A 58 23.09 3.73 0.93
C LYS A 58 22.57 4.70 1.99
N GLN A 59 21.53 5.46 1.64
CA GLN A 59 20.81 6.31 2.59
C GLN A 59 20.03 5.40 3.53
N SER A 60 20.60 5.12 4.70
CA SER A 60 19.81 4.70 5.84
C SER A 60 18.75 5.76 6.10
N ILE A 61 17.52 5.34 6.36
CA ILE A 61 16.46 6.24 6.81
C ILE A 61 16.98 7.01 8.02
N ASP A 62 16.89 8.33 7.95
CA ASP A 62 17.39 9.22 9.00
C ASP A 62 16.58 9.03 10.30
N GLN A 63 17.16 9.40 11.43
CA GLN A 63 16.53 9.19 12.73
C GLN A 63 15.23 10.01 12.90
N GLU A 64 15.17 11.22 12.34
CA GLU A 64 13.97 12.07 12.34
C GLU A 64 12.83 11.40 11.56
N THR A 65 13.10 10.91 10.36
CA THR A 65 12.11 10.17 9.55
C THR A 65 11.61 8.92 10.27
N LYS A 66 12.48 8.19 10.98
CA LYS A 66 12.07 7.05 11.80
C LYS A 66 11.14 7.47 12.92
N SER A 67 11.52 8.48 13.70
CA SER A 67 10.71 9.01 14.80
C SER A 67 9.36 9.54 14.32
N PHE A 68 9.32 10.19 13.14
CA PHE A 68 8.09 10.64 12.52
C PHE A 68 7.16 9.47 12.17
N ILE A 69 7.68 8.43 11.52
CA ILE A 69 6.90 7.23 11.18
C ILE A 69 6.39 6.54 12.45
N GLU A 70 7.24 6.39 13.47
CA GLU A 70 6.85 5.81 14.76
C GLU A 70 5.73 6.61 15.42
N GLY A 71 5.88 7.94 15.49
CA GLY A 71 4.86 8.83 16.04
C GLY A 71 3.54 8.76 15.27
N LEU A 72 3.60 8.72 13.94
CA LEU A 72 2.41 8.59 13.09
C LEU A 72 1.69 7.26 13.33
N VAL A 73 2.42 6.15 13.36
CA VAL A 73 1.85 4.82 13.61
C VAL A 73 1.25 4.75 15.01
N HIS A 74 1.99 5.19 16.02
CA HIS A 74 1.54 5.16 17.41
C HIS A 74 0.28 6.03 17.62
N SER A 75 0.28 7.25 17.06
CA SER A 75 -0.87 8.16 17.15
C SER A 75 -2.10 7.58 16.44
N SER A 76 -1.92 7.06 15.23
CA SER A 76 -3.04 6.51 14.43
C SER A 76 -3.66 5.29 15.09
N ILE A 77 -2.82 4.35 15.56
CA ILE A 77 -3.30 3.14 16.22
C ILE A 77 -3.95 3.46 17.57
N SER A 78 -3.36 4.37 18.35
CA SER A 78 -3.94 4.78 19.64
C SER A 78 -5.31 5.43 19.44
N SER A 79 -5.40 6.40 18.52
CA SER A 79 -6.66 7.08 18.20
C SER A 79 -7.73 6.10 17.71
N LEU A 80 -7.38 5.17 16.83
CA LEU A 80 -8.30 4.13 16.38
C LEU A 80 -8.75 3.23 17.54
N GLY A 81 -7.82 2.83 18.42
CA GLY A 81 -8.11 2.03 19.60
C GLY A 81 -9.08 2.70 20.56
N ASP A 82 -8.94 4.00 20.78
CA ASP A 82 -9.84 4.78 21.64
C ASP A 82 -11.25 4.88 21.06
N ILE A 83 -11.37 5.12 19.76
CA ILE A 83 -12.66 5.15 19.05
C ILE A 83 -13.37 3.80 19.16
N LEU A 84 -12.65 2.70 18.88
CA LEU A 84 -13.22 1.36 18.97
C LEU A 84 -13.64 1.00 20.39
N ARG A 85 -12.83 1.36 21.39
CA ARG A 85 -13.15 1.14 22.80
C ARG A 85 -14.43 1.87 23.21
N ALA A 86 -14.55 3.14 22.81
CA ALA A 86 -15.75 3.93 23.10
C ALA A 86 -16.99 3.32 22.43
N GLN A 87 -16.87 2.87 21.18
CA GLN A 87 -17.96 2.22 20.46
C GLN A 87 -18.38 0.89 21.14
N MET A 88 -17.42 0.07 21.55
CA MET A 88 -17.69 -1.18 22.26
C MET A 88 -18.37 -0.95 23.61
N ALA A 89 -17.89 0.01 24.40
CA ALA A 89 -18.49 0.36 25.68
C ALA A 89 -19.93 0.88 25.52
N SER A 90 -20.18 1.70 24.51
CA SER A 90 -21.53 2.17 24.16
C SER A 90 -22.45 1.00 23.80
N MET A 91 -21.97 0.09 22.96
CA MET A 91 -22.73 -1.09 22.54
C MET A 91 -23.05 -2.03 23.69
N GLU A 92 -22.07 -2.29 24.57
CA GLU A 92 -22.26 -3.09 25.79
C GLU A 92 -23.34 -2.47 26.69
N SER A 93 -23.28 -1.15 26.90
CA SER A 93 -24.30 -0.44 27.69
C SER A 93 -25.70 -0.58 27.10
N MET A 94 -25.85 -0.40 25.78
CA MET A 94 -27.15 -0.55 25.11
C MET A 94 -27.71 -1.97 25.24
N PHE A 95 -26.86 -2.99 25.08
CA PHE A 95 -27.31 -4.37 25.26
C PHE A 95 -27.71 -4.67 26.70
N LYS A 96 -26.93 -4.20 27.67
CA LYS A 96 -27.22 -4.39 29.09
C LYS A 96 -28.55 -3.75 29.48
N GLU A 97 -28.79 -2.53 29.02
CA GLU A 97 -30.07 -1.83 29.23
C GLU A 97 -31.24 -2.62 28.63
N ARG A 98 -31.11 -3.04 27.37
CA ARG A 98 -32.17 -3.74 26.65
C ARG A 98 -32.49 -5.11 27.24
N ILE A 99 -31.47 -5.84 27.70
CA ILE A 99 -31.66 -7.11 28.43
C ILE A 99 -32.38 -6.85 29.76
N GLY A 100 -31.95 -5.84 30.53
CA GLY A 100 -32.62 -5.49 31.79
C GLY A 100 -34.09 -5.13 31.60
N ASN A 101 -34.41 -4.34 30.57
CA ASN A 101 -35.80 -4.01 30.24
C ASN A 101 -36.62 -5.27 29.91
N MET A 102 -36.05 -6.18 29.13
CA MET A 102 -36.71 -7.44 28.77
C MET A 102 -36.90 -8.35 30.01
N GLU A 103 -35.95 -8.42 30.93
CA GLU A 103 -36.09 -9.17 32.18
C GLU A 103 -37.27 -8.66 33.03
N ILE A 104 -37.45 -7.34 33.07
CA ILE A 104 -38.58 -6.69 33.75
C ILE A 104 -39.90 -7.04 33.04
N GLU A 105 -39.97 -6.89 31.72
CA GLU A 105 -41.18 -7.20 30.94
C GLU A 105 -41.59 -8.67 31.08
N VAL A 106 -40.62 -9.60 30.99
CA VAL A 106 -40.85 -11.03 31.16
C VAL A 106 -41.34 -11.35 32.58
N SER A 107 -40.76 -10.71 33.60
CA SER A 107 -41.20 -10.86 35.00
C SER A 107 -42.64 -10.40 35.19
N GLN A 108 -42.99 -9.21 34.70
CA GLN A 108 -44.35 -8.66 34.77
C GLN A 108 -45.36 -9.55 34.05
N LEU A 109 -45.01 -10.07 32.87
CA LEU A 109 -45.85 -11.01 32.13
C LEU A 109 -46.09 -12.30 32.93
N GLY A 110 -45.04 -12.85 33.56
CA GLY A 110 -45.12 -14.04 34.40
C GLY A 110 -46.06 -13.85 35.61
N GLU A 111 -45.98 -12.69 36.26
CA GLU A 111 -46.89 -12.33 37.36
C GLU A 111 -48.34 -12.21 36.90
N ALA A 112 -48.57 -11.52 35.78
CA ALA A 112 -49.91 -11.37 35.20
C ALA A 112 -50.54 -12.72 34.82
N ILE A 113 -49.76 -13.63 34.24
CA ILE A 113 -50.20 -15.00 33.93
C ILE A 113 -50.56 -15.76 35.20
N SER A 114 -49.72 -15.67 36.24
CA SER A 114 -49.96 -16.33 37.54
C SER A 114 -51.22 -15.81 38.22
N LEU A 115 -51.43 -14.49 38.23
CA LEU A 115 -52.64 -13.87 38.77
C LEU A 115 -53.90 -14.33 37.99
N ARG A 116 -53.83 -14.37 36.66
CA ARG A 116 -54.92 -14.83 35.79
C ARG A 116 -55.23 -16.32 35.98
N ARG A 117 -54.24 -17.14 36.32
CA ARG A 117 -54.43 -18.56 36.65
C ARG A 117 -55.16 -18.73 37.97
N ARG A 118 -54.75 -18.00 39.02
CA ARG A 118 -55.43 -18.05 40.33
C ARG A 118 -56.89 -17.62 40.28
N LYS A 119 -57.23 -16.56 39.52
CA LYS A 119 -58.61 -16.09 39.36
C LYS A 119 -59.55 -17.07 38.64
N ARG A 120 -59.02 -18.09 37.94
CA ARG A 120 -59.79 -19.07 37.17
C ARG A 120 -59.89 -20.43 37.86
N SER A 121 -59.16 -20.64 38.96
CA SER A 121 -59.27 -21.81 39.83
C SER A 121 -60.24 -21.54 40.96
#